data_AF-A0AAD6KMI6-F1
#
_entry.id   AF-A0AAD6KMI6-F1
#
_cell.length_a   1.000
_cell.length_b   1.000
_cell.length_c   1.000
_cell.angle_alpha   90.00
_cell.angle_beta   90.00
_cell.angle_gamma   90.00
#
_symmetry.space_group_name_H-M   'P 1'
#
loop_
_entity.id
_entity.type
_entity.pdbx_description
1 polymer ?
#
loop_
_entity_poly.entity_id
_entity_poly.type
_entity_poly.pdbx_seq_one_letter_code
_entity_poly.pdbx_strand_id
1 'polypeptide(L)'
;MILYAKSGDLKTMHLLFDMLMEKSLISWNALIAGYVQKGLEEMGLSFYYEMRQNGLTPDQYTFASVFRACATLATLEHGKRAHCVMIKCFQKDNVVVSSALMDMYFKCSSLSDGHLVFDKSSNRNVVTWTSLISGVWPSWKSC
;
A
#
# COMPACT_ATOMS: atom_id res chain seq x y z
N MET A 1 -0.73 19.94 -1.72
CA MET A 1 -0.58 18.63 -1.05
C MET A 1 0.65 17.84 -1.52
N ILE A 2 0.75 17.41 -2.79
CA ILE A 2 1.88 16.57 -3.27
C ILE A 2 3.25 17.25 -3.12
N LEU A 3 3.35 18.56 -3.36
CA LEU A 3 4.60 19.33 -3.16
C LEU A 3 5.09 19.29 -1.70
N TYR A 4 4.18 19.29 -0.73
CA TYR A 4 4.49 19.31 0.70
C TYR A 4 4.81 17.92 1.26
N ALA A 5 4.29 16.86 0.64
CA ALA A 5 4.70 15.50 0.97
C ALA A 5 6.22 15.29 0.77
N LYS A 6 6.82 15.98 -0.21
CA LYS A 6 8.28 15.99 -0.43
C LYS A 6 9.04 16.90 0.54
N SER A 7 8.48 18.03 0.96
CA SER A 7 9.15 18.92 1.93
C SER A 7 9.14 18.36 3.35
N GLY A 8 8.29 17.36 3.62
CA GLY A 8 8.36 16.54 4.80
C GLY A 8 7.72 17.11 6.06
N ASP A 9 7.06 18.26 5.96
CA ASP A 9 6.28 18.85 7.04
C ASP A 9 4.85 18.30 7.04
N LEU A 10 4.64 17.26 7.87
CA LEU A 10 3.33 16.65 8.04
C LEU A 10 2.31 17.59 8.68
N LYS A 11 2.74 18.54 9.53
CA LYS A 11 1.84 19.46 10.22
C LYS A 11 1.19 20.40 9.22
N THR A 12 1.98 21.02 8.34
CA THR A 12 1.45 21.86 7.26
C THR A 12 0.58 21.05 6.30
N MET A 13 0.98 19.82 5.97
CA MET A 13 0.17 18.95 5.11
C MET A 13 -1.21 18.65 5.73
N HIS A 14 -1.27 18.37 7.03
CA HIS A 14 -2.51 18.12 7.77
C HIS A 14 -3.40 19.38 7.82
N LEU A 15 -2.81 20.54 8.16
CA LEU A 15 -3.54 21.81 8.15
C LEU A 15 -4.13 22.14 6.78
N LEU A 16 -3.36 21.96 5.71
CA LEU A 16 -3.85 22.15 4.34
C LEU A 16 -5.00 21.19 4.01
N PHE A 17 -4.95 19.95 4.50
CA PHE A 17 -6.00 18.96 4.29
C PHE A 17 -7.29 19.33 5.04
N ASP A 18 -7.17 19.85 6.26
CA ASP A 18 -8.31 20.28 7.07
C ASP A 18 -8.99 21.52 6.50
N MET A 19 -8.22 22.42 5.88
CA MET A 19 -8.75 23.60 5.19
C MET A 19 -9.49 23.29 3.87
N LEU A 20 -9.40 22.05 3.35
CA LEU A 20 -10.18 21.67 2.17
C LEU A 20 -11.65 21.52 2.52
N MET A 21 -12.50 22.33 1.88
CA MET A 21 -13.96 22.19 1.99
C MET A 21 -14.44 20.82 1.49
N GLU A 22 -13.83 20.32 0.41
CA GLU A 22 -14.06 18.97 -0.11
C GLU A 22 -12.72 18.23 -0.26
N LYS A 23 -12.62 17.09 0.42
CA LYS A 23 -11.43 16.23 0.38
C LYS A 23 -11.57 15.25 -0.78
N SER A 24 -10.77 15.44 -1.83
CA SER A 24 -10.75 14.58 -3.00
C SER A 24 -9.91 13.32 -2.79
N LEU A 25 -10.07 12.32 -3.66
CA LEU A 25 -9.21 11.13 -3.70
C LEU A 25 -7.72 11.49 -3.74
N ILE A 26 -7.36 12.54 -4.48
CA ILE A 26 -5.97 12.99 -4.61
C ILE A 26 -5.44 13.54 -3.27
N SER A 27 -6.25 14.30 -2.52
CA SER A 27 -5.82 14.83 -1.22
C SER A 27 -5.66 13.73 -0.17
N TRP A 28 -6.57 12.75 -0.15
CA TRP A 28 -6.44 11.55 0.69
C TRP A 28 -5.20 10.74 0.34
N ASN A 29 -4.95 10.48 -0.95
CA ASN A 29 -3.77 9.75 -1.39
C ASN A 29 -2.48 10.46 -0.99
N ALA A 30 -2.43 11.79 -1.11
CA ALA A 30 -1.29 12.58 -0.68
C ALA A 30 -1.09 12.51 0.84
N LEU A 31 -2.18 12.58 1.62
CA LEU A 31 -2.16 12.46 3.08
C LEU A 31 -1.60 11.10 3.51
N ILE A 32 -2.21 10.01 3.02
CA ILE A 32 -1.80 8.63 3.33
C ILE A 32 -0.35 8.39 2.93
N ALA A 33 0.03 8.73 1.69
CA ALA A 33 1.38 8.53 1.20
C ALA A 33 2.41 9.35 1.99
N GLY A 34 2.06 10.56 2.43
CA GLY A 34 2.91 11.43 3.23
C GLY A 34 3.25 10.82 4.59
N TYR A 35 2.25 10.31 5.32
CA TYR A 35 2.47 9.66 6.62
C TYR A 35 3.27 8.36 6.47
N VAL A 36 2.94 7.52 5.49
CA VAL A 36 3.68 6.26 5.24
C VAL A 36 5.14 6.54 4.85
N GLN A 37 5.42 7.57 4.06
CA GLN A 37 6.81 7.94 3.71
C GLN A 37 7.63 8.45 4.90
N LYS A 38 6.98 8.87 5.98
CA LYS A 38 7.62 9.38 7.19
C LYS A 38 7.76 8.33 8.29
N GLY A 39 7.45 7.07 8.01
CA GLY A 39 7.51 6.00 9.01
C GLY A 39 6.37 6.09 10.03
N LEU A 40 5.25 6.71 9.65
CA LEU A 40 4.02 6.76 10.45
C LEU A 40 2.94 5.91 9.78
N GLU A 41 3.26 4.64 9.55
CA GLU A 41 2.43 3.70 8.82
C GLU A 41 1.05 3.52 9.46
N GLU A 42 0.97 3.47 10.79
CA GLU A 42 -0.29 3.33 11.52
C GLU A 42 -1.25 4.49 11.24
N MET A 43 -0.72 5.72 11.22
CA MET A 43 -1.50 6.91 10.86
C MET A 43 -1.88 6.89 9.37
N GLY A 44 -0.99 6.41 8.50
CA GLY A 44 -1.33 6.21 7.09
C GLY A 44 -2.51 5.24 6.92
N LEU A 45 -2.54 4.15 7.69
CA LEU A 45 -3.64 3.18 7.67
C LEU A 45 -4.92 3.74 8.29
N SER A 46 -4.84 4.54 9.34
CA SER A 46 -6.04 5.17 9.93
C SER A 46 -6.71 6.10 8.93
N PHE A 47 -5.95 6.94 8.21
CA PHE A 47 -6.49 7.79 7.14
C PHE A 47 -7.06 6.99 5.96
N TYR A 48 -6.48 5.82 5.63
CA TYR A 48 -7.09 4.93 4.65
C TYR A 48 -8.47 4.43 5.08
N TYR A 49 -8.64 4.06 6.35
CA TYR A 49 -9.94 3.64 6.86
C TYR A 49 -10.94 4.80 6.89
N GLU A 50 -10.50 5.98 7.32
CA GLU A 50 -11.32 7.20 7.32
C GLU A 50 -11.77 7.59 5.91
N MET A 51 -10.87 7.57 4.93
CA MET A 51 -11.18 7.79 3.51
C MET A 51 -12.31 6.86 3.04
N ARG A 52 -12.25 5.57 3.42
CA ARG A 52 -13.28 4.59 3.05
C ARG A 52 -14.59 4.80 3.79
N GLN A 53 -14.56 5.22 5.04
CA GLN A 53 -15.76 5.59 5.80
C GLN A 53 -16.47 6.80 5.19
N ASN A 54 -15.72 7.71 4.58
CA ASN A 54 -16.24 8.83 3.80
C ASN A 54 -16.78 8.41 2.41
N GLY A 55 -16.85 7.11 2.11
CA GLY A 55 -17.42 6.58 0.87
C GLY A 55 -16.52 6.69 -0.36
N LEU A 56 -15.26 7.12 -0.21
CA LEU A 56 -14.34 7.16 -1.32
C LEU A 56 -13.83 5.76 -1.67
N THR A 57 -13.76 5.48 -2.97
CA THR A 57 -13.19 4.22 -3.49
C THR A 57 -11.67 4.39 -3.65
N PRO A 58 -10.85 3.55 -2.98
CA PRO A 58 -9.40 3.59 -3.12
C PRO A 58 -8.92 3.27 -4.53
N ASP A 59 -7.84 3.93 -4.96
CA ASP A 59 -7.20 3.68 -6.25
C ASP A 59 -5.82 3.01 -6.11
N GLN A 60 -5.09 2.90 -7.21
CA GLN A 60 -3.81 2.20 -7.24
C GLN A 60 -2.75 2.87 -6.35
N TYR A 61 -2.82 4.20 -6.19
CA TYR A 61 -1.89 4.94 -5.37
C TYR A 61 -2.22 4.78 -3.89
N THR A 62 -3.51 4.71 -3.55
CA THR A 62 -3.96 4.35 -2.21
C THR A 62 -3.43 2.97 -1.83
N PHE A 63 -3.70 1.95 -2.66
CA PHE A 63 -3.31 0.57 -2.37
C PHE A 63 -1.80 0.37 -2.30
N ALA A 64 -1.03 0.99 -3.19
CA ALA A 64 0.44 0.92 -3.13
C ALA A 64 0.96 1.47 -1.78
N SER A 65 0.39 2.57 -1.28
CA SER A 65 0.79 3.16 0.00
C SER A 65 0.37 2.28 1.19
N VAL A 66 -0.86 1.74 1.15
CA VAL A 66 -1.41 0.86 2.20
C VAL A 66 -0.64 -0.46 2.28
N PHE A 67 -0.36 -1.12 1.15
CA PHE A 67 0.40 -2.37 1.18
C PHE A 67 1.82 -2.16 1.65
N ARG A 68 2.48 -1.06 1.26
CA ARG A 68 3.77 -0.69 1.83
C ARG A 68 3.70 -0.50 3.34
N ALA A 69 2.67 0.19 3.85
CA ALA A 69 2.48 0.37 5.29
C ALA A 69 2.31 -0.98 6.02
N CYS A 70 1.46 -1.86 5.49
CA CYS A 70 1.27 -3.21 6.05
C CYS A 70 2.54 -4.05 5.98
N ALA A 71 3.34 -3.91 4.92
CA ALA A 71 4.60 -4.61 4.74
C ALA A 71 5.64 -4.18 5.79
N THR A 72 5.74 -2.88 6.07
CA THR A 72 6.65 -2.35 7.10
C THR A 72 6.21 -2.76 8.50
N LEU A 73 4.90 -2.72 8.79
CA LEU A 73 4.34 -3.10 10.09
C LEU A 73 4.22 -4.62 10.27
N ALA A 74 4.48 -5.41 9.22
CA ALA A 74 4.19 -6.85 9.17
C ALA A 74 2.74 -7.22 9.57
N THR A 75 1.76 -6.38 9.21
CA THR A 75 0.35 -6.55 9.59
C THR A 75 -0.46 -7.28 8.52
N LEU A 76 -0.33 -8.62 8.50
CA LEU A 76 -0.99 -9.48 7.50
C LEU A 76 -2.50 -9.27 7.43
N GLU A 77 -3.17 -9.11 8.57
CA GLU A 77 -4.63 -8.96 8.63
C GLU A 77 -5.11 -7.69 7.90
N HIS A 78 -4.42 -6.57 8.14
CA HIS A 78 -4.72 -5.29 7.48
C HIS A 78 -4.46 -5.40 5.97
N GLY A 79 -3.35 -6.05 5.59
CA GLY A 79 -3.02 -6.36 4.20
C GLY A 79 -4.08 -7.20 3.49
N LYS A 80 -4.55 -8.31 4.11
CA LYS A 80 -5.61 -9.17 3.55
C LYS A 80 -6.93 -8.42 3.38
N ARG A 81 -7.33 -7.62 4.37
CA ARG A 81 -8.53 -6.78 4.28
C ARG A 81 -8.43 -5.79 3.11
N ALA A 82 -7.30 -5.11 2.97
CA ALA A 82 -7.06 -4.19 1.85
C ALA A 82 -7.06 -4.92 0.49
N HIS A 83 -6.45 -6.11 0.41
CA HIS A 83 -6.46 -6.94 -0.81
C HIS A 83 -7.89 -7.32 -1.23
N CYS A 84 -8.75 -7.74 -0.29
CA CYS A 84 -10.16 -8.02 -0.57
C CYS A 84 -10.90 -6.79 -1.15
N VAL A 85 -10.60 -5.59 -0.65
CA VAL A 85 -11.18 -4.35 -1.19
C VAL A 85 -10.63 -4.08 -2.59
N MET A 86 -9.33 -4.25 -2.80
CA MET A 86 -8.69 -4.07 -4.11
C MET A 86 -9.34 -4.93 -5.18
N ILE A 87 -9.58 -6.22 -4.91
CA ILE A 87 -10.25 -7.13 -5.86
C ILE A 87 -11.65 -6.62 -6.27
N LYS A 88 -12.38 -5.97 -5.35
CA LYS A 88 -13.71 -5.41 -5.64
C LYS A 88 -13.64 -4.11 -6.44
N CYS A 89 -12.57 -3.32 -6.26
CA CYS A 89 -12.42 -2.00 -6.88
C CYS A 89 -11.71 -2.05 -8.24
N PHE A 90 -10.86 -3.05 -8.48
CA PHE A 90 -10.02 -3.14 -9.68
C PHE A 90 -10.52 -4.19 -10.66
N GLN A 91 -10.78 -3.76 -11.90
CA GLN A 91 -11.10 -4.65 -13.02
C GLN A 91 -9.87 -5.00 -13.89
N LYS A 92 -8.74 -4.30 -13.71
CA LYS A 92 -7.50 -4.50 -14.46
C LYS A 92 -6.31 -4.59 -13.52
N ASP A 93 -5.39 -5.51 -13.84
CA ASP A 93 -4.13 -5.67 -13.12
C ASP A 93 -3.27 -4.40 -13.24
N ASN A 94 -2.82 -3.88 -12.10
CA ASN A 94 -1.80 -2.84 -12.04
C ASN A 94 -0.50 -3.42 -11.47
N VAL A 95 0.57 -3.34 -12.26
CA VAL A 95 1.87 -3.96 -11.93
C VAL A 95 2.48 -3.36 -10.66
N VAL A 96 2.34 -2.05 -10.44
CA VAL A 96 2.87 -1.36 -9.26
C VAL A 96 2.16 -1.85 -8.00
N VAL A 97 0.83 -1.93 -8.06
CA VAL A 97 0.03 -2.40 -6.92
C VAL A 97 0.27 -3.88 -6.64
N SER A 98 0.36 -4.70 -7.69
CA SER A 98 0.62 -6.14 -7.56
C SER A 98 1.98 -6.40 -6.92
N SER A 99 3.01 -5.63 -7.30
CA SER A 99 4.33 -5.71 -6.68
C SER A 99 4.30 -5.30 -5.20
N ALA A 100 3.62 -4.20 -4.86
CA ALA A 100 3.46 -3.79 -3.46
C ALA A 100 2.68 -4.84 -2.63
N LEU A 101 1.66 -5.45 -3.22
CA LEU A 101 0.89 -6.53 -2.60
C LEU A 101 1.73 -7.78 -2.35
N MET A 102 2.56 -8.18 -3.31
CA MET A 102 3.49 -9.30 -3.14
C MET A 102 4.52 -9.02 -2.05
N ASP A 103 5.16 -7.84 -2.06
CA ASP A 103 6.11 -7.42 -1.02
C ASP A 103 5.47 -7.48 0.37
N MET A 104 4.21 -7.01 0.49
CA MET A 104 3.44 -7.10 1.72
C MET A 104 3.27 -8.56 2.18
N TYR A 105 2.84 -9.47 1.31
CA TYR A 105 2.64 -10.87 1.69
C TYR A 105 3.94 -11.56 2.11
N PHE A 106 5.03 -11.33 1.38
CA PHE A 106 6.33 -11.92 1.71
C PHE A 106 6.88 -11.37 3.04
N LYS A 107 6.80 -10.05 3.26
CA LYS A 107 7.23 -9.46 4.55
C LYS A 107 6.33 -9.83 5.72
N CYS A 108 5.08 -10.17 5.47
CA CYS A 108 4.16 -10.73 6.46
C CYS A 108 4.28 -12.27 6.60
N SER A 109 5.34 -12.88 6.05
CA SER A 109 5.59 -14.33 6.10
C SER A 109 4.50 -15.23 5.48
N SER A 110 3.58 -14.68 4.69
CA SER A 110 2.58 -15.45 3.95
C SER A 110 3.09 -15.73 2.53
N LEU A 111 4.05 -16.64 2.42
CA LEU A 111 4.69 -16.99 1.15
C LEU A 111 3.67 -17.55 0.13
N SER A 112 2.75 -18.41 0.58
CA SER A 112 1.73 -19.02 -0.28
C SER A 112 0.82 -17.98 -0.94
N ASP A 113 0.32 -17.01 -0.16
CA ASP A 113 -0.50 -15.91 -0.68
C ASP A 113 0.31 -15.02 -1.64
N GLY A 114 1.58 -14.75 -1.31
CA GLY A 114 2.48 -13.98 -2.18
C GLY A 114 2.74 -14.67 -3.53
N HIS A 115 2.97 -15.98 -3.52
CA HIS A 115 3.10 -16.79 -4.74
C HIS A 115 1.80 -16.81 -5.55
N LEU A 116 0.63 -16.92 -4.91
CA LEU A 116 -0.65 -16.88 -5.59
C LEU A 116 -0.86 -15.56 -6.33
N VAL A 117 -0.46 -14.43 -5.72
CA VAL A 117 -0.51 -13.12 -6.38
C VAL A 117 0.45 -13.06 -7.56
N PHE A 118 1.66 -13.61 -7.42
CA PHE A 118 2.64 -13.70 -8.51
C PHE A 118 2.08 -14.51 -9.70
N ASP A 119 1.52 -15.69 -9.44
CA ASP A 119 1.00 -16.59 -10.46
C ASP A 119 -0.19 -16.00 -11.23
N LYS A 120 -1.04 -15.23 -10.53
CA LYS A 120 -2.18 -14.54 -11.11
C LYS A 120 -1.81 -13.27 -11.88
N SER A 121 -0.62 -12.70 -11.63
CA SER A 121 -0.20 -11.48 -12.31
C SER A 121 0.07 -11.74 -13.80
N SER A 122 -0.73 -11.11 -14.66
CA SER A 122 -0.61 -11.24 -16.12
C SER A 122 0.65 -10.57 -16.71
N ASN A 123 1.31 -9.69 -15.94
CA ASN A 123 2.50 -8.94 -16.31
C ASN A 123 3.67 -9.23 -15.34
N ARG A 124 4.34 -10.36 -15.53
CA ARG A 124 5.57 -10.73 -14.80
C ARG A 124 6.72 -9.81 -15.22
N ASN A 125 7.04 -8.79 -14.41
CA ASN A 125 8.16 -7.87 -14.69
C ASN A 125 9.32 -8.06 -13.70
N VAL A 126 10.47 -7.41 -13.95
CA VAL A 126 11.68 -7.50 -13.12
C VAL A 126 11.41 -7.25 -11.63
N VAL A 127 10.49 -6.32 -11.31
CA VAL A 127 10.14 -5.99 -9.92
C VAL A 127 9.43 -7.15 -9.23
N THR A 128 8.52 -7.85 -9.93
CA THR A 128 7.86 -9.07 -9.39
C THR A 128 8.85 -10.18 -9.06
N TRP A 129 9.88 -10.36 -9.90
CA TRP A 129 10.96 -11.33 -9.68
C TRP A 129 11.88 -10.94 -8.53
N THR A 130 12.23 -9.65 -8.38
CA THR A 130 13.06 -9.21 -7.25
C THR A 130 12.34 -9.37 -5.91
N SER A 131 11.02 -9.12 -5.86
CA SER A 131 10.22 -9.34 -4.66
C SER A 131 10.18 -10.83 -4.28
N LEU A 132 10.06 -11.72 -5.27
CA LEU A 132 10.12 -13.17 -5.07
C LEU A 132 11.49 -13.59 -4.49
N ILE A 133 12.59 -13.14 -5.08
CA ILE A 133 13.94 -13.49 -4.63
C ILE A 133 14.18 -12.99 -3.19
N SER A 134 13.73 -11.78 -2.86
CA SER A 134 13.85 -11.25 -1.49
C SER A 134 13.00 -11.99 -0.46
N GLY A 135 11.82 -12.48 -0.86
CA GLY A 135 10.93 -13.25 0.02
C GLY A 135 11.40 -14.68 0.26
N VAL A 136 12.12 -15.27 -0.69
CA VAL A 136 12.66 -16.64 -0.60
C VAL A 136 14.04 -16.67 0.06
N TRP A 137 14.77 -15.55 0.11
CA TRP A 137 16.10 -15.45 0.73
C TRP A 137 16.20 -16.00 2.17
N PRO A 138 15.21 -15.82 3.07
CA PRO A 138 15.27 -16.42 4.41
C PRO A 138 15.21 -17.96 4.42
N SER A 139 14.64 -18.59 3.37
CA SER A 139 14.51 -20.06 3.28
C SER A 139 15.79 -20.77 2.82
N TRP A 140 16.75 -20.04 2.24
CA TRP A 140 17.97 -20.64 1.71
C TRP A 140 19.04 -20.92 2.78
N LYS A 141 18.92 -20.34 3.99
CA LYS A 141 19.82 -20.61 5.12
C LYS A 141 19.50 -21.91 5.88
N SER A 142 18.50 -22.66 5.44
CA SER A 142 18.05 -23.90 6.09
C SER A 142 18.38 -25.17 5.30
N CYS A 143 19.20 -25.08 4.26
CA CYS A 143 19.79 -26.22 3.55
C CYS A 143 21.32 -26.20 3.68
#